data_AF-A0A519EWK2-F1
#
_entry.id   AF-A0A519EWK2-F1
#
_cell.length_a   1.000
_cell.length_b   1.000
_cell.length_c   1.000
_cell.angle_alpha   90.00
_cell.angle_beta   90.00
_cell.angle_gamma   90.00
#
_symmetry.space_group_name_H-M   'P 1'
#
loop_
_entity.id
_entity.type
_entity.pdbx_description
1 polymer ?
#
loop_
_entity_poly.entity_id
_entity_poly.type
_entity_poly.pdbx_seq_one_letter_code
_entity_poly.pdbx_strand_id
1 'polypeptide(L)'
;MLFGLSQFNQWRVAVLVDEAHNMVERARSMYSATLDQHSLNQVRQSAPEPVKKALQRLNRDWNALHKEQVAPYQAYAATPAKFLNSLSLCITAFGDYFNEHPHAANGELQSFYFEAIQFGRIAELFDEHFLFDISKRDLGSKSLSRLCLRNVVPAGFVRPRLTAAISAVLFSATLNPRHFYRDLLGLPDTTAWVDVESPFQRSQLDVEIVSRISTRYSHRQASLAPIVELMARQFEARPGNYLAFFSSFDYLQQVAELMERSHPDVPVWKQSRGMAEAERQAFLERFTPASQGIGFAVLGGAFGEGIDLPGARLIGAFIATLGLAQINPVNEQLKQRMSLLFGAGYDYTYLYPGMQKVVQAAGRVIRGLDDRGVVVLIDDRFAERKIQQLLPAWWQL
;
A
#
# COMPACT_ATOMS: atom_id res chain seq x y z
N MET A 1 17.18 -12.89 9.91
CA MET A 1 18.13 -13.51 10.85
C MET A 1 17.43 -14.23 12.01
N LEU A 2 16.48 -13.62 12.72
CA LEU A 2 15.81 -14.24 13.89
C LEU A 2 15.20 -15.64 13.64
N PHE A 3 14.48 -15.82 12.53
CA PHE A 3 13.91 -17.13 12.17
C PHE A 3 14.98 -18.22 11.95
N GLY A 4 16.08 -17.89 11.28
CA GLY A 4 17.16 -18.85 11.06
C GLY A 4 17.86 -19.21 12.38
N LEU A 5 18.06 -18.23 13.26
CA LEU A 5 18.62 -18.45 14.59
C LEU A 5 17.72 -19.31 15.48
N SER A 6 16.40 -19.11 15.44
CA SER A 6 15.48 -19.94 16.22
C SER A 6 15.49 -21.38 15.76
N GLN A 7 15.57 -21.64 14.45
CA GLN A 7 15.71 -23.00 13.92
C GLN A 7 17.06 -23.62 14.29
N PHE A 8 18.17 -22.89 14.09
CA PHE A 8 19.51 -23.39 14.38
C PHE A 8 19.70 -23.74 15.87
N ASN A 9 19.23 -22.87 16.77
CA ASN A 9 19.35 -23.09 18.21
C ASN A 9 18.17 -23.88 18.80
N GLN A 10 17.26 -24.39 17.95
CA GLN A 10 16.06 -25.13 18.36
C GLN A 10 15.23 -24.40 19.44
N TRP A 11 15.14 -23.08 19.32
CA TRP A 11 14.39 -22.27 20.27
C TRP A 11 12.89 -22.52 20.16
N ARG A 12 12.27 -22.61 21.33
CA ARG A 12 10.82 -22.64 21.51
C ARG A 12 10.30 -21.21 21.53
N VAL A 13 9.78 -20.71 20.40
CA VAL A 13 9.35 -19.31 20.25
C VAL A 13 7.83 -19.17 20.16
N ALA A 14 7.31 -18.12 20.78
CA ALA A 14 5.97 -17.60 20.56
C ALA A 14 6.08 -16.25 19.84
N VAL A 15 5.20 -15.99 18.88
CA VAL A 15 5.23 -14.78 18.05
C VAL A 15 3.98 -13.95 18.32
N LEU A 16 4.18 -12.68 18.64
CA LEU A 16 3.13 -11.68 18.76
C LEU A 16 3.35 -10.66 17.63
N VAL A 17 2.36 -10.48 16.76
CA VAL A 17 2.43 -9.53 15.65
C VAL A 17 1.37 -8.46 15.83
N ASP A 18 1.82 -7.27 16.21
CA ASP A 18 1.01 -6.06 16.20
C ASP A 18 0.85 -5.52 14.77
N GLU A 19 -0.23 -4.79 14.53
CA GLU A 19 -0.56 -4.19 13.24
C GLU A 19 -0.53 -5.22 12.10
N ALA A 20 -1.03 -6.42 12.38
CA ALA A 20 -0.93 -7.57 11.48
C ALA A 20 -1.56 -7.34 10.10
N HIS A 21 -2.45 -6.35 9.95
CA HIS A 21 -2.98 -5.95 8.65
C HIS A 21 -1.89 -5.51 7.66
N ASN A 22 -0.75 -5.02 8.15
CA ASN A 22 0.38 -4.61 7.32
C ASN A 22 1.19 -5.80 6.77
N MET A 23 1.00 -7.00 7.31
CA MET A 23 1.80 -8.17 6.93
C MET A 23 1.65 -8.53 5.46
N VAL A 24 0.46 -8.37 4.87
CA VAL A 24 0.18 -8.72 3.47
C VAL A 24 1.09 -7.92 2.54
N GLU A 25 1.04 -6.59 2.62
CA GLU A 25 1.83 -5.69 1.76
C GLU A 25 3.33 -5.80 2.05
N ARG A 26 3.73 -5.94 3.32
CA ARG A 26 5.14 -6.13 3.68
C ARG A 26 5.69 -7.45 3.13
N ALA A 27 4.94 -8.54 3.23
CA ALA A 27 5.35 -9.83 2.71
C ALA A 27 5.40 -9.83 1.16
N ARG A 28 4.41 -9.23 0.48
CA ARG A 28 4.45 -9.04 -0.97
C ARG A 28 5.71 -8.29 -1.41
N SER A 29 6.03 -7.19 -0.72
CA SER A 29 7.24 -6.40 -0.98
C SER A 29 8.52 -7.23 -0.78
N MET A 30 8.62 -7.94 0.35
CA MET A 30 9.78 -8.80 0.67
C MET A 30 10.01 -9.92 -0.35
N TYR A 31 8.94 -10.48 -0.92
CA TYR A 31 9.02 -11.56 -1.91
C TYR A 31 8.80 -11.07 -3.34
N SER A 32 8.95 -9.77 -3.61
CA SER A 32 8.99 -9.22 -4.95
C SER A 32 10.40 -8.76 -5.30
N ALA A 33 10.70 -8.68 -6.60
CA ALA A 33 11.95 -8.12 -7.10
C ALA A 33 11.71 -7.31 -8.36
N THR A 34 12.53 -6.28 -8.54
CA THR A 34 12.54 -5.48 -9.76
C THR A 34 13.96 -5.30 -10.26
N LEU A 35 14.12 -5.29 -11.57
CA LEU A 35 15.35 -4.81 -12.22
C LEU A 35 14.98 -3.63 -13.13
N ASP A 36 15.79 -2.58 -13.08
CA ASP A 36 15.63 -1.40 -13.93
C ASP A 36 16.71 -1.34 -15.01
N GLN A 37 16.29 -1.19 -16.26
CA GLN A 37 17.21 -1.10 -17.38
C GLN A 37 18.07 0.17 -17.32
N HIS A 38 17.62 1.21 -16.62
CA HIS A 38 18.45 2.37 -16.35
C HIS A 38 19.71 1.98 -15.55
N SER A 39 19.54 1.27 -14.44
CA SER A 39 20.65 0.78 -13.60
C SER A 39 21.62 -0.09 -14.42
N LEU A 40 21.09 -1.00 -15.25
CA LEU A 40 21.90 -1.82 -16.16
C LEU A 40 22.73 -0.96 -17.13
N ASN A 41 22.15 0.11 -17.68
CA ASN A 41 22.84 0.99 -18.61
C ASN A 41 23.90 1.87 -17.93
N GLN A 42 23.71 2.24 -16.66
CA GLN A 42 24.72 2.95 -15.87
C GLN A 42 25.93 2.04 -15.62
N VAL A 43 25.72 0.85 -15.05
CA VAL A 43 26.82 -0.07 -14.74
C VAL A 43 27.58 -0.53 -15.97
N ARG A 44 26.92 -0.61 -17.14
CA ARG A 44 27.57 -0.96 -18.41
C ARG A 44 28.62 0.06 -18.87
N GLN A 45 28.49 1.33 -18.47
CA GLN A 45 29.42 2.40 -18.88
C GLN A 45 30.73 2.33 -18.08
N SER A 46 30.65 1.96 -16.81
CA SER A 46 31.76 1.87 -15.86
C SER A 46 32.24 0.44 -15.62
N ALA A 47 31.66 -0.56 -16.31
CA ALA A 47 31.95 -1.97 -16.07
C ALA A 47 33.44 -2.31 -16.33
N PRO A 48 34.07 -3.10 -15.44
CA PRO A 48 35.41 -3.63 -15.67
C PRO A 48 35.40 -4.72 -16.76
N GLU A 49 36.53 -4.90 -17.44
CA GLU A 49 36.67 -5.84 -18.57
C GLU A 49 36.10 -7.26 -18.30
N PRO A 50 36.35 -7.90 -17.13
CA PRO A 50 35.83 -9.24 -16.86
C PRO A 50 34.30 -9.36 -16.90
N VAL A 51 33.59 -8.28 -16.59
CA VAL A 51 32.11 -8.28 -16.46
C VAL A 51 31.41 -7.74 -17.72
N LYS A 52 32.12 -6.97 -18.57
CA LYS A 52 31.55 -6.32 -19.76
C LYS A 52 30.81 -7.28 -20.69
N LYS A 53 31.39 -8.45 -20.99
CA LYS A 53 30.77 -9.43 -21.91
C LYS A 53 29.45 -9.97 -21.36
N ALA A 54 29.39 -10.26 -20.06
CA ALA A 54 28.18 -10.76 -19.41
C ALA A 54 27.07 -9.69 -19.41
N LEU A 55 27.41 -8.44 -19.09
CA LEU A 55 26.48 -7.31 -19.12
C LEU A 55 25.94 -7.01 -20.54
N GLN A 56 26.79 -7.10 -21.56
CA GLN A 56 26.37 -6.94 -22.96
C GLN A 56 25.37 -8.02 -23.37
N ARG A 57 25.63 -9.28 -23.00
CA ARG A 57 24.72 -10.40 -23.24
C ARG A 57 23.40 -10.20 -22.51
N LEU A 58 23.44 -9.83 -21.23
CA LEU A 58 22.26 -9.53 -20.42
C LEU A 58 21.40 -8.44 -21.07
N ASN A 59 22.01 -7.33 -21.48
CA ASN A 59 21.32 -6.23 -22.14
C ASN A 59 20.69 -6.63 -23.49
N ARG A 60 21.36 -7.49 -24.27
CA ARG A 60 20.80 -8.01 -25.53
C ARG A 60 19.54 -8.85 -25.27
N ASP A 61 19.60 -9.76 -24.30
CA ASP A 61 18.45 -10.61 -23.96
C ASP A 61 17.33 -9.80 -23.30
N TRP A 62 17.67 -8.78 -22.51
CA TRP A 62 16.71 -7.80 -21.99
C TRP A 62 15.94 -7.09 -23.10
N ASN A 63 16.65 -6.53 -24.09
CA ASN A 63 16.02 -5.83 -25.22
C ASN A 63 15.12 -6.76 -26.04
N ALA A 64 15.44 -8.05 -26.11
CA ALA A 64 14.60 -9.03 -26.78
C ALA A 64 13.24 -9.22 -26.06
N LEU A 65 13.19 -9.14 -24.72
CA LEU A 65 11.96 -9.36 -23.94
C LEU A 65 10.84 -8.41 -24.30
N HIS A 66 11.17 -7.13 -24.45
CA HIS A 66 10.15 -6.11 -24.67
C HIS A 66 10.01 -5.71 -26.14
N LYS A 67 10.71 -6.39 -27.06
CA LYS A 67 10.65 -6.11 -28.50
C LYS A 67 9.25 -6.38 -29.05
N GLU A 68 8.60 -7.44 -28.59
CA GLU A 68 7.25 -7.85 -29.00
C GLU A 68 6.14 -7.23 -28.15
N GLN A 69 6.51 -6.52 -27.08
CA GLN A 69 5.53 -5.90 -26.18
C GLN A 69 4.86 -4.70 -26.86
N VAL A 70 3.54 -4.78 -26.99
CA VAL A 70 2.71 -3.81 -27.72
C VAL A 70 2.27 -2.63 -26.82
N ALA A 71 2.07 -2.88 -25.52
CA ALA A 71 1.57 -1.87 -24.58
C ALA A 71 2.67 -1.37 -23.62
N PRO A 72 2.55 -0.16 -23.03
CA PRO A 72 3.50 0.33 -22.03
C PRO A 72 3.64 -0.59 -20.82
N TYR A 73 2.60 -1.35 -20.49
CA TYR A 73 2.63 -2.37 -19.45
C TYR A 73 2.13 -3.70 -20.03
N GLN A 74 2.80 -4.80 -19.69
CA GLN A 74 2.36 -6.13 -20.03
C GLN A 74 2.78 -7.14 -18.95
N ALA A 75 1.87 -8.03 -18.57
CA ALA A 75 2.17 -9.18 -17.72
C ALA A 75 2.24 -10.46 -18.55
N TYR A 76 3.01 -11.42 -18.05
CA TYR A 76 3.32 -12.68 -18.71
C TYR A 76 3.07 -13.83 -17.73
N ALA A 77 2.65 -14.97 -18.27
CA ALA A 77 2.32 -16.15 -17.49
C ALA A 77 3.56 -16.89 -16.94
N ALA A 78 4.71 -16.73 -17.59
CA ALA A 78 5.95 -17.43 -17.26
C ALA A 78 7.13 -16.46 -17.15
N THR A 79 8.17 -16.90 -16.44
CA THR A 79 9.42 -16.15 -16.30
C THR A 79 10.25 -16.16 -17.60
N PRO A 80 11.11 -15.16 -17.81
CA PRO A 80 11.90 -15.06 -19.02
C PRO A 80 13.17 -15.93 -18.94
N ALA A 81 13.06 -17.25 -19.19
CA ALA A 81 14.13 -18.23 -18.99
C ALA A 81 15.49 -17.85 -19.63
N LYS A 82 15.48 -17.38 -20.89
CA LYS A 82 16.70 -16.96 -21.59
C LYS A 82 17.38 -15.77 -20.90
N PHE A 83 16.60 -14.80 -20.44
CA PHE A 83 17.10 -13.66 -19.69
C PHE A 83 17.69 -14.08 -18.34
N LEU A 84 16.98 -14.94 -17.60
CA LEU A 84 17.45 -15.46 -16.30
C LEU A 84 18.77 -16.23 -16.42
N ASN A 85 18.96 -17.01 -17.48
CA ASN A 85 20.24 -17.67 -17.75
C ASN A 85 21.37 -16.64 -17.95
N SER A 86 21.12 -15.58 -18.71
CA SER A 86 22.11 -14.50 -18.91
C SER A 86 22.33 -13.67 -17.63
N LEU A 87 21.31 -13.53 -16.78
CA LEU A 87 21.41 -12.88 -15.47
C LEU A 87 22.30 -13.69 -14.52
N SER A 88 22.10 -15.01 -14.47
CA SER A 88 22.92 -15.93 -13.67
C SER A 88 24.41 -15.85 -14.06
N LEU A 89 24.72 -15.89 -15.35
CA LEU A 89 26.09 -15.71 -15.84
C LEU A 89 26.68 -14.33 -15.47
N CYS A 90 25.85 -13.29 -15.47
CA CYS A 90 26.25 -11.95 -15.04
C CYS A 90 26.57 -11.92 -13.55
N ILE A 91 25.73 -12.54 -12.71
CA ILE A 91 25.95 -12.67 -11.26
C ILE A 91 27.27 -13.40 -10.99
N THR A 92 27.54 -14.52 -11.67
CA THR A 92 28.82 -15.24 -11.52
C THR A 92 30.01 -14.34 -11.87
N ALA A 93 29.98 -13.65 -13.00
CA ALA A 93 31.08 -12.76 -13.41
C ALA A 93 31.32 -11.62 -12.42
N PHE A 94 30.26 -11.03 -11.85
CA PHE A 94 30.39 -10.04 -10.77
C PHE A 94 30.98 -10.65 -9.50
N GLY A 95 30.53 -11.84 -9.11
CA GLY A 95 31.02 -12.55 -7.94
C GLY A 95 32.52 -12.84 -8.02
N ASP A 96 32.98 -13.37 -9.16
CA ASP A 96 34.39 -13.63 -9.41
C ASP A 96 35.21 -12.33 -9.36
N TYR A 97 34.73 -11.28 -10.03
CA TYR A 97 35.41 -9.98 -10.05
C TYR A 97 35.53 -9.34 -8.65
N PHE A 98 34.46 -9.35 -7.86
CA PHE A 98 34.48 -8.80 -6.49
C PHE A 98 35.30 -9.63 -5.52
N ASN A 99 35.44 -10.94 -5.75
CA ASN A 99 36.34 -11.78 -4.97
C ASN A 99 37.81 -11.41 -5.22
N GLU A 100 38.18 -11.16 -6.48
CA GLU A 100 39.53 -10.71 -6.84
C GLU A 100 39.78 -9.24 -6.49
N HIS A 101 38.74 -8.41 -6.47
CA HIS A 101 38.83 -6.96 -6.24
C HIS A 101 37.82 -6.49 -5.17
N PRO A 102 38.05 -6.79 -3.87
CA PRO A 102 37.09 -6.46 -2.82
C PRO A 102 36.74 -4.97 -2.73
N HIS A 103 37.70 -4.08 -3.02
CA HIS A 103 37.50 -2.63 -3.01
C HIS A 103 36.57 -2.11 -4.14
N ALA A 104 36.36 -2.92 -5.19
CA ALA A 104 35.49 -2.57 -6.30
C ALA A 104 34.00 -2.83 -6.02
N ALA A 105 33.68 -3.53 -4.91
CA ALA A 105 32.31 -3.75 -4.46
C ALA A 105 31.74 -2.51 -3.77
N ASN A 106 31.59 -1.42 -4.53
CA ASN A 106 30.99 -0.17 -4.06
C ASN A 106 30.06 0.45 -5.11
N GLY A 107 29.25 1.43 -4.68
CA GLY A 107 28.42 2.25 -5.56
C GLY A 107 27.40 1.48 -6.40
N GLU A 108 27.27 1.90 -7.67
CA GLU A 108 26.25 1.38 -8.60
C GLU A 108 26.49 -0.07 -9.00
N LEU A 109 27.76 -0.51 -9.12
CA LEU A 109 28.10 -1.89 -9.48
C LEU A 109 27.63 -2.87 -8.40
N GLN A 110 27.90 -2.57 -7.13
CA GLN A 110 27.45 -3.39 -6.00
C GLN A 110 25.93 -3.40 -5.89
N SER A 111 25.30 -2.23 -6.05
CA SER A 111 23.84 -2.10 -5.97
C SER A 111 23.15 -2.96 -7.02
N PHE A 112 23.57 -2.84 -8.29
CA PHE A 112 23.02 -3.67 -9.38
C PHE A 112 23.29 -5.16 -9.18
N TYR A 113 24.46 -5.54 -8.66
CA TYR A 113 24.78 -6.93 -8.35
C TYR A 113 23.82 -7.53 -7.32
N PHE A 114 23.51 -6.79 -6.24
CA PHE A 114 22.55 -7.22 -5.24
C PHE A 114 21.13 -7.30 -5.78
N GLU A 115 20.71 -6.33 -6.59
CA GLU A 115 19.42 -6.38 -7.29
C GLU A 115 19.33 -7.61 -8.21
N ALA A 116 20.40 -7.91 -8.95
CA ALA A 116 20.48 -9.08 -9.83
C ALA A 116 20.36 -10.40 -9.05
N ILE A 117 21.10 -10.54 -7.93
CA ILE A 117 20.99 -11.71 -7.04
C ILE A 117 19.57 -11.85 -6.50
N GLN A 118 18.99 -10.76 -6.00
CA GLN A 118 17.63 -10.77 -5.47
C GLN A 118 16.63 -11.20 -6.53
N PHE A 119 16.72 -10.63 -7.75
CA PHE A 119 15.82 -10.98 -8.85
C PHE A 119 15.96 -12.44 -9.26
N GLY A 120 17.18 -12.96 -9.37
CA GLY A 120 17.44 -14.38 -9.65
C GLY A 120 16.82 -15.30 -8.58
N ARG A 121 17.04 -14.99 -7.29
CA ARG A 121 16.47 -15.75 -6.17
C ARG A 121 14.94 -15.73 -6.18
N ILE A 122 14.32 -14.57 -6.41
CA ILE A 122 12.85 -14.48 -6.49
C ILE A 122 12.33 -15.23 -7.72
N ALA A 123 13.07 -15.27 -8.83
CA ALA A 123 12.66 -16.02 -10.01
C ALA A 123 12.60 -17.54 -9.78
N GLU A 124 13.46 -18.08 -8.91
CA GLU A 124 13.43 -19.50 -8.49
C GLU A 124 12.18 -19.84 -7.68
N LEU A 125 11.56 -18.85 -7.03
CA LEU A 125 10.34 -19.00 -6.23
C LEU A 125 9.05 -18.82 -7.05
N PHE A 126 9.16 -18.57 -8.36
CA PHE A 126 8.02 -18.19 -9.19
C PHE A 126 7.05 -19.35 -9.40
N ASP A 127 5.80 -19.14 -9.00
CA ASP A 127 4.68 -20.07 -9.15
C ASP A 127 3.38 -19.31 -9.52
N GLU A 128 2.23 -19.96 -9.33
CA GLU A 128 0.93 -19.35 -9.57
C GLU A 128 0.60 -18.14 -8.67
N HIS A 129 1.36 -17.90 -7.60
CA HIS A 129 1.20 -16.75 -6.72
C HIS A 129 2.02 -15.53 -7.16
N PHE A 130 2.70 -15.60 -8.31
CA PHE A 130 3.49 -14.51 -8.87
C PHE A 130 2.94 -13.99 -10.21
N LEU A 131 3.36 -12.77 -10.54
CA LEU A 131 3.26 -12.18 -11.87
C LEU A 131 4.65 -11.78 -12.34
N PHE A 132 4.97 -12.07 -13.59
CA PHE A 132 6.10 -11.44 -14.28
C PHE A 132 5.55 -10.32 -15.15
N ASP A 133 5.95 -9.08 -14.88
CA ASP A 133 5.49 -7.91 -15.64
C ASP A 133 6.63 -7.02 -16.12
N ILE A 134 6.39 -6.34 -17.24
CA ILE A 134 7.32 -5.40 -17.87
C ILE A 134 6.62 -4.06 -18.05
N SER A 135 7.19 -3.03 -17.43
CA SER A 135 6.75 -1.63 -17.58
C SER A 135 7.76 -0.86 -18.42
N LYS A 136 7.33 -0.23 -19.50
CA LYS A 136 8.11 0.66 -20.37
C LYS A 136 7.94 2.12 -19.96
N ARG A 137 9.01 2.90 -20.07
CA ARG A 137 9.06 4.34 -19.88
C ARG A 137 9.73 4.96 -21.10
N ASP A 138 9.01 5.81 -21.80
CA ASP A 138 9.54 6.51 -22.96
C ASP A 138 10.34 7.74 -22.51
N LEU A 139 11.58 7.83 -22.97
CA LEU A 139 12.52 8.93 -22.73
C LEU A 139 12.83 9.65 -24.05
N GLY A 140 11.79 9.88 -24.86
CA GLY A 140 11.93 10.44 -26.20
C GLY A 140 12.37 9.37 -27.22
N SER A 141 13.63 9.42 -27.68
CA SER A 141 14.15 8.54 -28.74
C SER A 141 14.46 7.11 -28.29
N LYS A 142 14.40 6.84 -26.98
CA LYS A 142 14.62 5.51 -26.39
C LYS A 142 13.52 5.19 -25.41
N SER A 143 13.11 3.92 -25.38
CA SER A 143 12.25 3.36 -24.33
C SER A 143 13.12 2.53 -23.39
N LEU A 144 13.02 2.78 -22.08
CA LEU A 144 13.62 1.93 -21.05
C LEU A 144 12.53 1.10 -20.40
N SER A 145 12.89 -0.06 -19.88
CA SER A 145 11.94 -0.94 -19.22
C SER A 145 12.36 -1.33 -17.82
N ARG A 146 11.38 -1.68 -17.01
CA ARG A 146 11.54 -2.28 -15.69
C ARG A 146 10.90 -3.67 -15.72
N LEU A 147 11.68 -4.67 -15.33
CA LEU A 147 11.20 -6.04 -15.13
C LEU A 147 10.76 -6.16 -13.67
N CYS A 148 9.62 -6.81 -13.42
CA CYS A 148 9.14 -7.07 -12.08
C CYS A 148 8.68 -8.52 -11.94
N LEU A 149 9.20 -9.19 -10.90
CA LEU A 149 8.63 -10.41 -10.36
C LEU A 149 7.84 -10.01 -9.12
N ARG A 150 6.52 -10.04 -9.25
CA ARG A 150 5.59 -9.53 -8.24
C ARG A 150 4.93 -10.68 -7.53
N ASN A 151 5.19 -10.83 -6.24
CA ASN A 151 4.39 -11.72 -5.41
C ASN A 151 3.00 -11.12 -5.21
N VAL A 152 1.97 -11.89 -5.56
CA VAL A 152 0.56 -11.53 -5.43
C VAL A 152 -0.03 -12.10 -4.14
N VAL A 153 0.36 -13.33 -3.80
CA VAL A 153 -0.08 -14.02 -2.59
C VAL A 153 1.16 -14.53 -1.84
N PRO A 154 1.51 -13.94 -0.68
CA PRO A 154 2.72 -14.31 0.05
C PRO A 154 2.53 -15.52 0.96
N ALA A 155 1.33 -16.11 0.99
CA ALA A 155 0.91 -17.18 1.89
C ALA A 155 1.91 -18.34 1.98
N GLY A 156 2.42 -18.82 0.84
CA GLY A 156 3.40 -19.91 0.78
C GLY A 156 4.70 -19.64 1.54
N PHE A 157 5.08 -18.37 1.70
CA PHE A 157 6.29 -17.96 2.41
C PHE A 157 6.04 -17.52 3.85
N VAL A 158 4.84 -17.02 4.14
CA VAL A 158 4.44 -16.58 5.49
C VAL A 158 4.06 -17.79 6.35
N ARG A 159 3.28 -18.73 5.80
CA ARG A 159 2.80 -19.91 6.52
C ARG A 159 3.91 -20.70 7.23
N PRO A 160 5.01 -21.12 6.56
CA PRO A 160 6.06 -21.90 7.22
C PRO A 160 6.71 -21.17 8.41
N ARG A 161 6.76 -19.82 8.35
CA ARG A 161 7.32 -18.99 9.42
C ARG A 161 6.41 -18.93 10.63
N LEU A 162 5.09 -18.81 10.40
CA LEU A 162 4.10 -18.80 11.47
C LEU A 162 3.95 -20.17 12.11
N THR A 163 3.94 -21.25 11.31
CA THR A 163 3.77 -22.62 11.81
C THR A 163 5.00 -23.19 12.52
N ALA A 164 6.18 -22.61 12.30
CA ALA A 164 7.40 -23.00 12.99
C ALA A 164 7.48 -22.45 14.44
N ALA A 165 6.66 -21.45 14.77
CA ALA A 165 6.49 -21.02 16.14
C ALA A 165 5.54 -21.97 16.89
N ILE A 166 5.69 -22.05 18.22
CA ILE A 166 4.76 -22.82 19.06
C ILE A 166 3.38 -22.18 19.07
N SER A 167 3.36 -20.85 19.02
CA SER A 167 2.15 -20.06 18.88
C SER A 167 2.45 -18.78 18.11
N ALA A 168 1.47 -18.33 17.33
CA ALA A 168 1.49 -17.04 16.66
C ALA A 168 0.15 -16.34 16.92
N VAL A 169 0.20 -15.14 17.52
CA VAL A 169 -0.96 -14.29 17.73
C VAL A 169 -0.78 -13.05 16.88
N LEU A 170 -1.69 -12.86 15.93
CA LEU A 170 -1.74 -11.71 15.04
C LEU A 170 -2.90 -10.84 15.50
N PHE A 171 -2.64 -9.58 15.83
CA PHE A 171 -3.66 -8.67 16.30
C PHE A 171 -3.63 -7.36 15.54
N SER A 172 -4.83 -6.85 15.26
CA SER A 172 -5.08 -5.48 14.80
C SER A 172 -6.58 -5.19 14.75
N ALA A 173 -6.94 -3.92 14.87
CA ALA A 173 -8.32 -3.42 14.78
C ALA A 173 -8.97 -3.57 13.38
N THR A 174 -8.19 -3.86 12.34
CA THR A 174 -8.68 -3.86 10.94
C THR A 174 -8.45 -5.18 10.19
N LEU A 175 -8.46 -6.30 10.92
CA LEU A 175 -8.34 -7.64 10.34
C LEU A 175 -9.65 -8.18 9.71
N ASN A 176 -10.54 -7.30 9.23
CA ASN A 176 -11.80 -7.69 8.59
C ASN A 176 -11.68 -7.51 7.06
N PRO A 177 -12.05 -8.49 6.21
CA PRO A 177 -12.65 -9.78 6.56
C PRO A 177 -11.63 -10.91 6.79
N ARG A 178 -12.05 -11.89 7.61
CA ARG A 178 -11.18 -12.97 8.12
C ARG A 178 -10.56 -13.81 7.01
N HIS A 179 -11.34 -14.17 6.00
CA HIS A 179 -10.89 -15.00 4.88
C HIS A 179 -9.79 -14.32 4.06
N PHE A 180 -9.88 -13.00 3.86
CA PHE A 180 -8.84 -12.24 3.15
C PHE A 180 -7.45 -12.40 3.80
N TYR A 181 -7.36 -12.24 5.12
CA TYR A 181 -6.08 -12.38 5.83
C TYR A 181 -5.64 -13.84 5.97
N ARG A 182 -6.59 -14.76 6.20
CA ARG A 182 -6.28 -16.20 6.24
C ARG A 182 -5.64 -16.64 4.93
N ASP A 183 -6.26 -16.29 3.81
CA ASP A 183 -5.84 -16.73 2.49
C ASP A 183 -4.49 -16.09 2.10
N LEU A 184 -4.30 -14.78 2.33
CA LEU A 184 -3.08 -14.08 1.92
C LEU A 184 -1.88 -14.33 2.84
N LEU A 185 -2.10 -14.63 4.11
CA LEU A 185 -1.02 -14.97 5.06
C LEU A 185 -0.81 -16.48 5.20
N GLY A 186 -1.66 -17.30 4.58
CA GLY A 186 -1.59 -18.76 4.63
C GLY A 186 -1.88 -19.31 6.03
N LEU A 187 -2.80 -18.69 6.76
CA LEU A 187 -3.21 -19.16 8.08
C LEU A 187 -4.00 -20.48 7.95
N PRO A 188 -3.81 -21.46 8.85
CA PRO A 188 -4.61 -22.67 8.86
C PRO A 188 -6.12 -22.40 9.00
N ASP A 189 -6.97 -23.28 8.47
CA ASP A 189 -8.44 -23.18 8.65
C ASP A 189 -8.86 -23.30 10.12
N THR A 190 -8.03 -23.92 10.96
CA THR A 190 -8.22 -24.05 12.40
C THR A 190 -7.77 -22.82 13.18
N THR A 191 -7.31 -21.74 12.51
CA THR A 191 -6.89 -20.52 13.20
C THR A 191 -8.06 -19.91 13.94
N ALA A 192 -7.94 -19.85 15.27
CA ALA A 192 -8.91 -19.19 16.11
C ALA A 192 -9.00 -17.70 15.75
N TRP A 193 -10.21 -17.21 15.58
CA TRP A 193 -10.47 -15.80 15.32
C TRP A 193 -11.28 -15.21 16.46
N VAL A 194 -10.66 -14.31 17.21
CA VAL A 194 -11.28 -13.63 18.33
C VAL A 194 -11.53 -12.18 17.92
N ASP A 195 -12.79 -11.78 17.96
CA ASP A 195 -13.17 -10.37 17.88
C ASP A 195 -13.29 -9.86 19.32
N VAL A 196 -12.41 -8.93 19.70
CA VAL A 196 -12.40 -8.36 21.05
C VAL A 196 -13.29 -7.14 21.03
N GLU A 197 -14.30 -7.10 21.91
CA GLU A 197 -15.21 -5.97 21.97
C GLU A 197 -14.46 -4.65 22.17
N SER A 198 -14.91 -3.63 21.43
CA SER A 198 -14.37 -2.28 21.56
C SER A 198 -14.55 -1.80 23.00
N PRO A 199 -13.51 -1.23 23.65
CA PRO A 199 -13.67 -0.60 24.96
C PRO A 199 -14.46 0.71 24.86
N PHE A 200 -14.72 1.21 23.64
CA PHE A 200 -15.46 2.43 23.38
C PHE A 200 -16.97 2.17 23.30
N GLN A 201 -17.73 3.11 23.85
CA GLN A 201 -19.18 3.12 23.82
C GLN A 201 -19.70 3.72 22.51
N ARG A 202 -20.82 3.19 22.00
CA ARG A 202 -21.44 3.67 20.75
C ARG A 202 -21.74 5.17 20.77
N SER A 203 -22.14 5.70 21.92
CA SER A 203 -22.46 7.13 22.10
C SER A 203 -21.26 8.08 22.01
N GLN A 204 -20.03 7.56 21.88
CA GLN A 204 -18.83 8.37 21.71
C GLN A 204 -18.62 8.81 20.26
N LEU A 205 -19.08 8.01 19.30
CA LEU A 205 -18.83 8.25 17.88
C LEU A 205 -20.15 8.30 17.13
N ASP A 206 -20.48 9.48 16.62
CA ASP A 206 -21.57 9.63 15.66
C ASP A 206 -21.06 9.29 14.27
N VAL A 207 -21.69 8.34 13.58
CA VAL A 207 -21.27 7.89 12.25
C VAL A 207 -22.40 8.17 11.27
N GLU A 208 -22.17 9.12 10.38
CA GLU A 208 -23.15 9.51 9.35
C GLU A 208 -22.74 8.94 7.99
N ILE A 209 -23.65 8.22 7.32
CA ILE A 209 -23.49 7.83 5.92
C ILE A 209 -24.21 8.82 5.01
N VAL A 210 -23.45 9.57 4.23
CA VAL A 210 -24.00 10.50 3.23
C VAL A 210 -24.13 9.80 1.89
N SER A 211 -25.25 9.09 1.72
CA SER A 211 -25.52 8.25 0.55
C SER A 211 -25.95 9.00 -0.71
N ARG A 212 -26.27 10.29 -0.59
CA ARG A 212 -26.71 11.15 -1.70
C ARG A 212 -25.56 11.72 -2.56
N ILE A 213 -24.32 11.45 -2.19
CA ILE A 213 -23.11 11.95 -2.88
C ILE A 213 -22.34 10.76 -3.43
N SER A 214 -21.94 10.81 -4.70
CA SER A 214 -21.03 9.81 -5.28
C SER A 214 -19.65 10.43 -5.52
N THR A 215 -18.59 9.79 -5.04
CA THR A 215 -17.19 10.26 -5.22
C THR A 215 -16.45 9.55 -6.36
N ARG A 216 -17.16 8.73 -7.15
CA ARG A 216 -16.65 8.12 -8.38
C ARG A 216 -16.16 9.17 -9.36
N TYR A 217 -15.14 8.83 -10.15
CA TYR A 217 -14.46 9.75 -11.06
C TYR A 217 -15.41 10.55 -11.95
N SER A 218 -16.42 9.90 -12.54
CA SER A 218 -17.42 10.53 -13.41
C SER A 218 -18.30 11.57 -12.71
N HIS A 219 -18.47 11.47 -11.38
CA HIS A 219 -19.36 12.34 -10.60
C HIS A 219 -18.59 13.36 -9.74
N ARG A 220 -17.25 13.34 -9.76
CA ARG A 220 -16.42 14.17 -8.88
C ARG A 220 -16.75 15.65 -8.98
N GLN A 221 -16.91 16.18 -10.20
CA GLN A 221 -17.21 17.60 -10.39
C GLN A 221 -18.54 18.00 -9.72
N ALA A 222 -19.58 17.18 -9.90
CA ALA A 222 -20.89 17.41 -9.30
C ALA A 222 -20.90 17.22 -7.76
N SER A 223 -19.97 16.42 -7.23
CA SER A 223 -19.85 16.17 -5.79
C SER A 223 -19.18 17.30 -5.00
N LEU A 224 -18.42 18.20 -5.65
CA LEU A 224 -17.60 19.22 -4.97
C LEU A 224 -18.43 20.12 -4.06
N ALA A 225 -19.44 20.78 -4.61
CA ALA A 225 -20.28 21.73 -3.85
C ALA A 225 -21.06 21.03 -2.71
N PRO A 226 -21.72 19.87 -2.93
CA PRO A 226 -22.35 19.11 -1.85
C PRO A 226 -21.40 18.72 -0.71
N ILE A 227 -20.16 18.36 -1.01
CA ILE A 227 -19.14 18.00 -0.01
C ILE A 227 -18.73 19.23 0.80
N VAL A 228 -18.41 20.35 0.13
CA VAL A 228 -18.01 21.60 0.79
C VAL A 228 -19.11 22.09 1.74
N GLU A 229 -20.34 22.12 1.26
CA GLU A 229 -21.50 22.55 2.03
C GLU A 229 -21.77 21.61 3.23
N LEU A 230 -21.59 20.30 3.06
CA LEU A 230 -21.68 19.34 4.16
C LEU A 230 -20.61 19.59 5.23
N MET A 231 -19.36 19.79 4.81
CA MET A 231 -18.23 20.04 5.71
C MET A 231 -18.40 21.37 6.47
N ALA A 232 -18.85 22.42 5.78
CA ALA A 232 -19.12 23.72 6.37
C ALA A 232 -20.22 23.64 7.43
N ARG A 233 -21.37 23.04 7.12
CA ARG A 233 -22.46 22.86 8.10
C ARG A 233 -22.02 22.07 9.33
N GLN A 234 -21.27 20.99 9.14
CA GLN A 234 -20.76 20.20 10.27
C GLN A 234 -19.78 21.01 11.12
N PHE A 235 -18.91 21.81 10.49
CA PHE A 235 -17.97 22.68 11.19
C PHE A 235 -18.70 23.79 11.96
N GLU A 236 -19.70 24.43 11.37
CA GLU A 236 -20.52 25.47 12.01
C GLU A 236 -21.31 24.92 13.21
N ALA A 237 -21.89 23.73 13.07
CA ALA A 237 -22.64 23.08 14.15
C ALA A 237 -21.74 22.67 15.33
N ARG A 238 -20.49 22.27 15.06
CA ARG A 238 -19.52 21.89 16.09
C ARG A 238 -18.11 22.33 15.68
N PRO A 239 -17.71 23.57 15.98
CA PRO A 239 -16.37 24.07 15.65
C PRO A 239 -15.28 23.27 16.37
N GLY A 240 -14.20 22.96 15.67
CA GLY A 240 -13.09 22.18 16.20
C GLY A 240 -12.16 21.68 15.10
N ASN A 241 -11.35 20.68 15.41
CA ASN A 241 -10.41 20.10 14.45
C ASN A 241 -10.99 18.90 13.73
N TYR A 242 -10.95 18.93 12.39
CA TYR A 242 -11.41 17.85 11.53
C TYR A 242 -10.33 17.42 10.54
N LEU A 243 -10.37 16.15 10.12
CA LEU A 243 -9.58 15.65 8.98
C LEU A 243 -10.50 15.17 7.86
N ALA A 244 -10.31 15.71 6.66
CA ALA A 244 -11.00 15.32 5.45
C ALA A 244 -10.09 14.51 4.54
N PHE A 245 -10.50 13.27 4.23
CA PHE A 245 -9.75 12.31 3.44
C PHE A 245 -10.33 12.15 2.03
N PHE A 246 -9.47 12.29 1.02
CA PHE A 246 -9.84 12.23 -0.40
C PHE A 246 -9.08 11.12 -1.16
N SER A 247 -9.59 10.75 -2.33
CA SER A 247 -9.01 9.69 -3.17
C SER A 247 -7.77 10.11 -3.98
N SER A 248 -7.53 11.41 -4.18
CA SER A 248 -6.34 11.91 -4.87
C SER A 248 -6.06 13.37 -4.49
N PHE A 249 -4.81 13.81 -4.70
CA PHE A 249 -4.42 15.21 -4.51
C PHE A 249 -5.23 16.17 -5.37
N ASP A 250 -5.57 15.79 -6.61
CA ASP A 250 -6.35 16.66 -7.50
C ASP A 250 -7.76 16.89 -6.98
N TYR A 251 -8.38 15.85 -6.40
CA TYR A 251 -9.72 15.95 -5.84
C TYR A 251 -9.71 16.73 -4.51
N LEU A 252 -8.70 16.47 -3.67
CA LEU A 252 -8.42 17.24 -2.47
C LEU A 252 -8.32 18.74 -2.78
N GLN A 253 -7.48 19.10 -3.76
CA GLN A 253 -7.24 20.49 -4.14
C GLN A 253 -8.53 21.18 -4.62
N GLN A 254 -9.31 20.52 -5.48
CA GLN A 254 -10.59 21.07 -5.97
C GLN A 254 -11.60 21.35 -4.85
N VAL A 255 -11.74 20.44 -3.88
CA VAL A 255 -12.65 20.64 -2.75
C VAL A 255 -12.13 21.75 -1.83
N ALA A 256 -10.82 21.76 -1.55
CA ALA A 256 -10.22 22.75 -0.67
C ALA A 256 -10.27 24.17 -1.26
N GLU A 257 -9.99 24.35 -2.56
CA GLU A 257 -10.12 25.63 -3.24
C GLU A 257 -11.56 26.14 -3.25
N LEU A 258 -12.53 25.23 -3.44
CA LEU A 258 -13.94 25.60 -3.36
C LEU A 258 -14.33 25.99 -1.94
N MET A 259 -13.85 25.27 -0.92
CA MET A 259 -14.06 25.58 0.50
C MET A 259 -13.51 26.97 0.85
N GLU A 260 -12.25 27.24 0.52
CA GLU A 260 -11.58 28.53 0.78
C GLU A 260 -12.30 29.71 0.11
N ARG A 261 -12.90 29.48 -1.07
CA ARG A 261 -13.64 30.51 -1.81
C ARG A 261 -15.06 30.75 -1.30
N SER A 262 -15.75 29.70 -0.82
CA SER A 262 -17.17 29.77 -0.44
C SER A 262 -17.39 29.96 1.07
N HIS A 263 -16.47 29.48 1.89
CA HIS A 263 -16.50 29.58 3.35
C HIS A 263 -15.13 30.06 3.87
N PRO A 264 -14.76 31.33 3.62
CA PRO A 264 -13.44 31.87 3.97
C PRO A 264 -13.15 31.89 5.47
N ASP A 265 -14.18 31.81 6.30
CA ASP A 265 -14.07 31.79 7.77
C ASP A 265 -13.64 30.43 8.33
N VAL A 266 -13.66 29.36 7.53
CA VAL A 266 -13.23 28.02 7.97
C VAL A 266 -11.74 27.84 7.68
N PRO A 267 -10.88 27.67 8.70
CA PRO A 267 -9.45 27.45 8.47
C PRO A 267 -9.20 26.12 7.74
N VAL A 268 -8.48 26.19 6.62
CA VAL A 268 -8.16 25.02 5.78
C VAL A 268 -6.64 24.79 5.78
N TRP A 269 -6.24 23.54 5.99
CA TRP A 269 -4.85 23.10 5.85
C TRP A 269 -4.76 21.97 4.84
N LYS A 270 -3.79 22.00 3.92
CA LYS A 270 -3.71 21.05 2.80
C LYS A 270 -2.43 20.22 2.86
N GLN A 271 -2.55 18.92 2.67
CA GLN A 271 -1.42 18.04 2.39
C GLN A 271 -0.87 18.33 0.98
N SER A 272 0.44 18.56 0.87
CA SER A 272 1.14 18.72 -0.42
C SER A 272 1.64 17.38 -0.97
N ARG A 273 1.84 17.31 -2.30
CA ARG A 273 2.45 16.15 -2.96
C ARG A 273 3.93 16.06 -2.57
N GLY A 274 4.38 14.87 -2.15
CA GLY A 274 5.78 14.66 -1.80
C GLY A 274 6.25 15.35 -0.52
N MET A 275 5.29 15.72 0.35
CA MET A 275 5.54 16.34 1.66
C MET A 275 6.63 15.58 2.44
N ALA A 276 7.71 16.28 2.80
CA ALA A 276 8.77 15.72 3.62
C ALA A 276 8.29 15.49 5.07
N GLU A 277 9.00 14.67 5.85
CA GLU A 277 8.59 14.35 7.22
C GLU A 277 8.45 15.60 8.10
N ALA A 278 9.34 16.60 7.93
CA ALA A 278 9.25 17.86 8.66
C ALA A 278 7.99 18.67 8.31
N GLU A 279 7.58 18.68 7.03
CA GLU A 279 6.35 19.36 6.60
C GLU A 279 5.09 18.61 7.07
N ARG A 280 5.16 17.27 7.12
CA ARG A 280 4.11 16.42 7.69
C ARG A 280 3.92 16.72 9.17
N GLN A 281 5.03 16.80 9.91
CA GLN A 281 5.02 17.15 11.33
C GLN A 281 4.43 18.55 11.54
N ALA A 282 4.86 19.54 10.76
CA ALA A 282 4.32 20.90 10.81
C ALA A 282 2.82 20.98 10.46
N PHE A 283 2.32 20.10 9.59
CA PHE A 283 0.89 19.98 9.33
C PHE A 283 0.14 19.46 10.57
N LEU A 284 0.66 18.40 11.21
CA LEU A 284 0.05 17.80 12.41
C LEU A 284 0.08 18.74 13.62
N GLU A 285 1.13 19.55 13.75
CA GLU A 285 1.27 20.53 14.83
C GLU A 285 0.19 21.63 14.83
N ARG A 286 -0.51 21.81 13.70
CA ARG A 286 -1.67 22.72 13.63
C ARG A 286 -2.87 22.22 14.44
N PHE A 287 -2.95 20.92 14.69
CA PHE A 287 -4.02 20.26 15.44
C PHE A 287 -3.73 20.33 16.94
N THR A 288 -4.01 21.50 17.52
CA THR A 288 -3.89 21.74 18.97
C THR A 288 -5.27 21.61 19.64
N PRO A 289 -5.35 21.36 20.96
CA PRO A 289 -6.65 21.29 21.64
C PRO A 289 -7.53 22.55 21.51
N ALA A 290 -6.92 23.71 21.22
CA ALA A 290 -7.61 25.00 21.09
C ALA A 290 -7.78 25.46 19.62
N SER A 291 -7.17 24.76 18.66
CA SER A 291 -7.32 25.12 17.25
C SER A 291 -8.67 24.66 16.71
N GLN A 292 -9.07 25.30 15.62
CA GLN A 292 -10.25 24.93 14.86
C GLN A 292 -9.89 25.02 13.38
N GLY A 293 -10.25 24.00 12.62
CA GLY A 293 -9.96 23.94 11.20
C GLY A 293 -10.16 22.54 10.62
N ILE A 294 -10.07 22.48 9.31
CA ILE A 294 -10.19 21.24 8.56
C ILE A 294 -8.86 20.99 7.83
N GLY A 295 -8.19 19.90 8.19
CA GLY A 295 -7.06 19.40 7.43
C GLY A 295 -7.50 18.48 6.30
N PHE A 296 -6.99 18.73 5.10
CA PHE A 296 -7.29 18.00 3.89
C PHE A 296 -6.10 17.09 3.56
N ALA A 297 -6.36 15.78 3.49
CA ALA A 297 -5.35 14.75 3.24
C ALA A 297 -5.83 13.69 2.24
N VAL A 298 -4.89 12.96 1.64
CA VAL A 298 -5.19 11.81 0.78
C VAL A 298 -5.26 10.53 1.62
N LEU A 299 -6.32 9.74 1.44
CA LEU A 299 -6.50 8.48 2.16
C LEU A 299 -5.44 7.46 1.76
N GLY A 300 -4.83 6.79 2.74
CA GLY A 300 -3.78 5.78 2.51
C GLY A 300 -2.40 6.36 2.19
N GLY A 301 -2.17 7.65 2.40
CA GLY A 301 -0.84 8.25 2.50
C GLY A 301 -0.33 8.26 3.94
N ALA A 302 0.73 9.03 4.19
CA ALA A 302 1.33 9.18 5.54
C ALA A 302 0.34 9.66 6.62
N PHE A 303 -0.81 10.20 6.25
CA PHE A 303 -1.83 10.66 7.19
C PHE A 303 -2.92 9.61 7.51
N GLY A 304 -2.98 8.50 6.77
CA GLY A 304 -3.88 7.38 7.11
C GLY A 304 -3.30 6.45 8.19
N GLU A 305 -1.98 6.43 8.31
CA GLU A 305 -1.21 5.55 9.19
C GLU A 305 -0.41 6.37 10.22
N GLY A 306 -0.47 5.98 11.51
CA GLY A 306 0.46 6.45 12.53
C GLY A 306 0.32 7.90 13.03
N ILE A 307 -0.76 8.62 12.71
CA ILE A 307 -1.04 9.92 13.35
C ILE A 307 -1.64 9.70 14.75
N ASP A 308 -1.11 10.41 15.75
CA ASP A 308 -1.70 10.48 17.09
C ASP A 308 -2.24 11.89 17.39
N LEU A 309 -3.57 12.05 17.32
CA LEU A 309 -4.29 13.29 17.63
C LEU A 309 -5.42 13.00 18.64
N PRO A 310 -5.09 12.81 19.93
CA PRO A 310 -6.07 12.43 20.94
C PRO A 310 -6.99 13.60 21.35
N GLY A 311 -8.21 13.26 21.78
CA GLY A 311 -9.16 14.21 22.36
C GLY A 311 -9.51 15.37 21.43
N ALA A 312 -9.51 16.59 21.98
CA ALA A 312 -9.90 17.80 21.25
C ALA A 312 -8.99 18.13 20.04
N ARG A 313 -7.84 17.46 19.90
CA ARG A 313 -6.98 17.63 18.73
C ARG A 313 -7.62 17.08 17.45
N LEU A 314 -8.57 16.14 17.54
CA LEU A 314 -9.32 15.67 16.38
C LEU A 314 -10.73 15.22 16.81
N ILE A 315 -11.72 16.07 16.55
CA ILE A 315 -13.11 15.81 16.95
C ILE A 315 -13.96 15.20 15.83
N GLY A 316 -13.41 15.07 14.62
CA GLY A 316 -14.12 14.37 13.57
C GLY A 316 -13.32 14.14 12.30
N ALA A 317 -13.87 13.28 11.44
CA ALA A 317 -13.29 12.95 10.15
C ALA A 317 -14.36 12.91 9.05
N PHE A 318 -14.04 13.48 7.89
CA PHE A 318 -14.79 13.33 6.66
C PHE A 318 -14.06 12.35 5.75
N ILE A 319 -14.74 11.30 5.28
CA ILE A 319 -14.13 10.29 4.41
C ILE A 319 -14.88 10.30 3.07
N ALA A 320 -14.34 11.05 2.10
CA ALA A 320 -14.92 11.24 0.76
C ALA A 320 -14.35 10.26 -0.27
N THR A 321 -14.19 8.99 0.12
CA THR A 321 -13.68 7.90 -0.73
C THR A 321 -13.77 6.55 -0.01
N LEU A 322 -13.90 5.46 -0.78
CA LEU A 322 -13.73 4.08 -0.29
C LEU A 322 -12.26 3.64 -0.18
N GLY A 323 -11.30 4.52 -0.46
CA GLY A 323 -9.86 4.21 -0.39
C GLY A 323 -9.38 3.17 -1.41
N LEU A 324 -10.18 2.91 -2.44
CA LEU A 324 -9.87 1.92 -3.47
C LEU A 324 -8.54 2.28 -4.15
N ALA A 325 -7.72 1.24 -4.39
CA ALA A 325 -6.50 1.40 -5.17
C ALA A 325 -6.79 1.96 -6.56
N GLN A 326 -5.82 2.68 -7.13
CA GLN A 326 -5.96 3.24 -8.47
C GLN A 326 -6.22 2.12 -9.49
N ILE A 327 -7.16 2.34 -10.41
CA ILE A 327 -7.32 1.46 -11.56
C ILE A 327 -6.14 1.71 -12.49
N ASN A 328 -5.27 0.72 -12.61
CA ASN A 328 -4.11 0.75 -13.48
C ASN A 328 -3.84 -0.68 -14.00
N PRO A 329 -3.04 -0.83 -15.07
CA PRO A 329 -2.79 -2.14 -15.66
C PRO A 329 -2.22 -3.19 -14.68
N VAL A 330 -1.40 -2.77 -13.70
CA VAL A 330 -0.85 -3.66 -12.66
C VAL A 330 -1.96 -4.20 -11.77
N ASN A 331 -2.81 -3.33 -11.23
CA ASN A 331 -3.90 -3.73 -10.35
C ASN A 331 -4.95 -4.54 -11.10
N GLU A 332 -5.16 -4.31 -12.39
CA GLU A 332 -6.01 -5.15 -13.23
C GLU A 332 -5.46 -6.57 -13.37
N GLN A 333 -4.14 -6.75 -13.49
CA GLN A 333 -3.50 -8.08 -13.46
C GLN A 333 -3.56 -8.73 -12.09
N LEU A 334 -3.37 -7.96 -11.01
CA LEU A 334 -3.58 -8.45 -9.64
C LEU A 334 -5.02 -8.93 -9.44
N LYS A 335 -6.01 -8.17 -9.89
CA LYS A 335 -7.43 -8.53 -9.85
C LYS A 335 -7.68 -9.84 -10.59
N GLN A 336 -7.16 -9.98 -11.81
CA GLN A 336 -7.30 -11.20 -12.59
C GLN A 336 -6.69 -12.40 -11.86
N ARG A 337 -5.48 -12.25 -11.30
CA ARG A 337 -4.82 -13.32 -10.55
C ARG A 337 -5.58 -13.70 -9.29
N MET A 338 -6.09 -12.72 -8.54
CA MET A 338 -6.93 -12.95 -7.37
C MET A 338 -8.26 -13.61 -7.70
N SER A 339 -8.87 -13.27 -8.84
CA SER A 339 -10.07 -13.96 -9.31
C SER A 339 -9.81 -15.43 -9.63
N LEU A 340 -8.65 -15.75 -10.21
CA LEU A 340 -8.28 -17.14 -10.51
C LEU A 340 -8.04 -17.95 -9.23
N LEU A 341 -7.38 -17.36 -8.24
CA LEU A 341 -7.01 -18.05 -6.99
C LEU A 341 -8.18 -18.16 -6.00
N PHE A 342 -9.03 -17.13 -5.90
CA PHE A 342 -10.02 -17.01 -4.82
C PHE A 342 -11.45 -16.71 -5.30
N GLY A 343 -11.69 -16.51 -6.60
CA GLY A 343 -13.01 -16.17 -7.15
C GLY A 343 -13.51 -14.75 -6.83
N ALA A 344 -12.78 -13.96 -6.04
CA ALA A 344 -13.20 -12.64 -5.55
C ALA A 344 -12.16 -11.55 -5.86
N GLY A 345 -11.72 -11.43 -7.11
CA GLY A 345 -10.59 -10.57 -7.47
C GLY A 345 -10.80 -9.08 -7.19
N TYR A 346 -12.00 -8.55 -7.44
CA TYR A 346 -12.30 -7.15 -7.12
C TYR A 346 -12.16 -6.87 -5.62
N ASP A 347 -12.68 -7.77 -4.80
CA ASP A 347 -12.71 -7.57 -3.35
C ASP A 347 -11.29 -7.63 -2.75
N TYR A 348 -10.50 -8.60 -3.18
CA TYR A 348 -9.12 -8.81 -2.71
C TYR A 348 -8.15 -7.72 -3.19
N THR A 349 -8.39 -7.14 -4.37
CA THR A 349 -7.50 -6.12 -4.94
C THR A 349 -7.90 -4.69 -4.57
N TYR A 350 -9.20 -4.41 -4.43
CA TYR A 350 -9.68 -3.04 -4.25
C TYR A 350 -10.49 -2.85 -2.97
N LEU A 351 -11.54 -3.66 -2.75
CA LEU A 351 -12.52 -3.38 -1.69
C LEU A 351 -11.93 -3.55 -0.29
N TYR A 352 -11.37 -4.70 0.04
CA TYR A 352 -10.89 -4.98 1.40
C TYR A 352 -9.72 -4.06 1.80
N PRO A 353 -8.69 -3.85 0.95
CA PRO A 353 -7.64 -2.87 1.27
C PRO A 353 -8.17 -1.44 1.38
N GLY A 354 -9.18 -1.07 0.59
CA GLY A 354 -9.83 0.23 0.64
C GLY A 354 -10.57 0.46 1.95
N MET A 355 -11.42 -0.50 2.34
CA MET A 355 -12.19 -0.43 3.60
C MET A 355 -11.28 -0.46 4.82
N GLN A 356 -10.18 -1.21 4.79
CA GLN A 356 -9.16 -1.17 5.85
C GLN A 356 -8.66 0.27 6.08
N LYS A 357 -8.34 1.02 5.00
CA LYS A 357 -7.91 2.42 5.10
C LYS A 357 -9.00 3.33 5.64
N VAL A 358 -10.26 3.12 5.23
CA VAL A 358 -11.42 3.87 5.75
C VAL A 358 -11.54 3.69 7.26
N VAL A 359 -11.52 2.44 7.75
CA VAL A 359 -11.63 2.14 9.18
C VAL A 359 -10.45 2.68 9.96
N GLN A 360 -9.22 2.58 9.43
CA GLN A 360 -8.03 3.16 10.06
C GLN A 360 -8.11 4.68 10.17
N ALA A 361 -8.62 5.37 9.15
CA ALA A 361 -8.78 6.83 9.16
C ALA A 361 -9.88 7.27 10.13
N ALA A 362 -11.02 6.59 10.13
CA ALA A 362 -12.11 6.86 11.07
C ALA A 362 -11.72 6.57 12.53
N GLY A 363 -10.96 5.50 12.77
CA GLY A 363 -10.44 5.13 14.08
C GLY A 363 -9.42 6.13 14.66
N ARG A 364 -9.06 7.19 13.92
CA ARG A 364 -8.26 8.30 14.48
C ARG A 364 -9.07 9.24 15.37
N VAL A 365 -10.39 9.28 15.20
CA VAL A 365 -11.28 10.20 15.93
C VAL A 365 -11.46 9.77 17.40
N ILE A 366 -11.41 8.47 17.69
CA ILE A 366 -11.58 7.93 19.04
C ILE A 366 -10.31 7.17 19.42
N ARG A 367 -9.53 7.72 20.37
CA ARG A 367 -8.29 7.12 20.89
C ARG A 367 -8.36 6.82 22.39
N GLY A 368 -9.04 7.68 23.14
CA GLY A 368 -9.28 7.55 24.58
C GLY A 368 -10.72 7.19 24.92
N LEU A 369 -10.92 6.66 26.14
CA LEU A 369 -12.25 6.29 26.66
C LEU A 369 -13.20 7.48 26.82
N ASP A 370 -12.67 8.70 26.86
CA ASP A 370 -13.44 9.94 27.00
C ASP A 370 -13.60 10.70 25.67
N ASP A 371 -12.95 10.24 24.60
CA ASP A 371 -13.00 10.90 23.31
C ASP A 371 -14.43 10.84 22.75
N ARG A 372 -14.84 11.92 22.09
CA ARG A 372 -16.11 12.00 21.39
C ARG A 372 -15.94 12.71 20.07
N GLY A 373 -16.50 12.14 19.00
CA GLY A 373 -16.38 12.75 17.70
C GLY A 373 -17.40 12.28 16.69
N VAL A 374 -17.23 12.75 15.47
CA VAL A 374 -18.10 12.46 14.33
C VAL A 374 -17.29 11.92 13.17
N VAL A 375 -17.79 10.87 12.52
CA VAL A 375 -17.24 10.34 11.27
C VAL A 375 -18.31 10.44 10.20
N VAL A 376 -18.02 11.18 9.14
CA VAL A 376 -18.95 11.36 8.02
C VAL A 376 -18.40 10.60 6.82
N LEU A 377 -19.07 9.51 6.45
CA LEU A 377 -18.73 8.65 5.32
C LEU A 377 -19.45 9.17 4.06
N ILE A 378 -18.71 9.77 3.13
CA ILE A 378 -19.26 10.49 1.99
C ILE A 378 -19.07 9.68 0.71
N ASP A 379 -20.00 8.78 0.45
CA ASP A 379 -20.17 8.07 -0.82
C ASP A 379 -21.45 7.21 -0.75
N ASP A 380 -22.23 7.16 -1.83
CA ASP A 380 -23.41 6.31 -2.00
C ASP A 380 -23.12 4.83 -1.70
N ARG A 381 -21.92 4.35 -2.02
CA ARG A 381 -21.54 2.95 -1.79
C ARG A 381 -21.47 2.58 -0.32
N PHE A 382 -21.25 3.52 0.60
CA PHE A 382 -21.24 3.20 2.04
C PHE A 382 -22.59 2.69 2.54
N ALA A 383 -23.70 3.00 1.84
CA ALA A 383 -25.01 2.45 2.15
C ALA A 383 -25.21 1.00 1.65
N GLU A 384 -24.29 0.46 0.84
CA GLU A 384 -24.40 -0.92 0.37
C GLU A 384 -24.14 -1.90 1.53
N ARG A 385 -25.03 -2.88 1.72
CA ARG A 385 -24.94 -3.87 2.81
C ARG A 385 -23.58 -4.56 2.89
N LYS A 386 -22.97 -4.91 1.75
CA LYS A 386 -21.65 -5.55 1.68
C LYS A 386 -20.53 -4.66 2.24
N ILE A 387 -20.66 -3.33 2.13
CA ILE A 387 -19.67 -2.37 2.66
C ILE A 387 -19.91 -2.14 4.15
N GLN A 388 -21.17 -2.02 4.57
CA GLN A 388 -21.51 -1.90 5.98
C GLN A 388 -21.02 -3.10 6.81
N GLN A 389 -21.05 -4.32 6.24
CA GLN A 389 -20.50 -5.52 6.86
C GLN A 389 -18.97 -5.49 7.08
N LEU A 390 -18.26 -4.59 6.39
CA LEU A 390 -16.82 -4.40 6.54
C LEU A 390 -16.48 -3.31 7.57
N LEU A 391 -17.46 -2.52 8.01
CA LEU A 391 -17.29 -1.49 9.04
C LEU A 391 -17.30 -2.12 10.45
N PRO A 392 -16.70 -1.44 11.45
CA PRO A 392 -16.71 -1.92 12.83
C PRO A 392 -18.13 -2.10 13.37
N ALA A 393 -18.42 -3.26 13.96
CA ALA A 393 -19.75 -3.61 14.44
C ALA A 393 -20.27 -2.73 15.60
N TRP A 394 -19.37 -2.02 16.29
CA TRP A 394 -19.72 -1.09 17.36
C TRP A 394 -20.18 0.28 16.83
N TRP A 395 -19.94 0.60 15.55
CA TRP A 395 -20.49 1.81 14.94
C TRP A 395 -22.00 1.70 14.80
N GLN A 396 -22.69 2.80 15.10
CA GLN A 396 -24.12 2.94 14.87
C GLN A 396 -24.30 3.69 13.54
N LEU A 397 -24.81 2.99 12.52
CA LEU A 397 -24.94 3.48 11.14
C LEU A 397 -26.34 3.99 10.82
#